data_AF-A0A519KC07-F1
#
_entry.id   AF-A0A519KC07-F1
#
_cell.length_a   1.000
_cell.length_b   1.000
_cell.length_c   1.000
_cell.angle_alpha   90.00
_cell.angle_beta   90.00
_cell.angle_gamma   90.00
#
_symmetry.space_group_name_H-M   'P 1'
#
loop_
_entity.id
_entity.type
_entity.pdbx_description
1 polymer ?
#
loop_
_entity_poly.entity_id
_entity_poly.type
_entity_poly.pdbx_seq_one_letter_code
_entity_poly.pdbx_strand_id
1 'polypeptide(L)'
;MEINIKAPSREDILSSGIVVVPAINGASWRSIERLGAFAHRSGVYIHHCNGEILYVGQTTRGGQWGTFGERNRRHFQLKASGNSKHHQRLCAQKHPIMVCMFDLDMVDQMVQTSLPFEREHKALMLEQLFIGMYRPIGNSDRISQKLRRRGQGDIDGDSITQL
;
A
#
# COMPACT_ATOMS: atom_id res chain seq x y z
N MET A 1 16.92 -3.80 20.80
CA MET A 1 16.75 -3.29 19.42
C MET A 1 15.82 -2.10 19.50
N GLU A 2 16.27 -0.93 19.02
CA GLU A 2 15.46 0.28 19.03
C GLU A 2 15.14 0.71 17.59
N ILE A 3 13.87 1.01 17.35
CA ILE A 3 13.34 1.52 16.09
C ILE A 3 12.56 2.79 16.43
N ASN A 4 13.02 3.92 15.93
CA ASN A 4 12.37 5.22 16.07
C ASN A 4 11.72 5.59 14.73
N ILE A 5 10.40 5.77 14.74
CA ILE A 5 9.64 6.12 13.54
C ILE A 5 9.03 7.50 13.72
N LYS A 6 9.53 8.48 12.96
CA LYS A 6 8.94 9.82 12.84
C LYS A 6 7.84 9.79 11.79
N ALA A 7 6.69 9.22 12.15
CA ALA A 7 5.54 9.18 11.26
C ALA A 7 4.84 10.56 11.20
N PRO A 8 4.39 11.02 10.02
CA PRO A 8 3.54 12.20 9.90
C PRO A 8 2.24 12.00 10.68
N SER A 9 1.65 13.10 11.13
CA SER A 9 0.34 13.06 11.76
C SER A 9 -0.74 12.63 10.76
N ARG A 10 -1.91 12.26 11.28
CA ARG A 10 -3.06 11.94 10.43
C ARG A 10 -3.49 13.16 9.62
N GLU A 11 -3.46 14.34 10.23
CA GLU A 11 -3.76 15.61 9.59
C GLU A 11 -2.79 15.91 8.44
N ASP A 12 -1.49 15.68 8.63
CA ASP A 12 -0.47 15.85 7.58
C ASP A 12 -0.73 14.89 6.40
N ILE A 13 -1.10 13.64 6.67
CA ILE A 13 -1.44 12.67 5.63
C ILE A 13 -2.69 13.12 4.85
N LEU A 14 -3.74 13.54 5.56
CA LEU A 14 -5.02 13.91 4.95
C LEU A 14 -5.00 15.26 4.23
N SER A 15 -4.06 16.14 4.57
CA SER A 15 -3.85 17.42 3.89
C SER A 15 -2.86 17.33 2.73
N SER A 16 -2.20 16.19 2.53
CA SER A 16 -1.19 15.99 1.49
C SER A 16 -1.62 14.96 0.43
N GLY A 17 -0.86 14.93 -0.67
CA GLY A 17 -1.01 13.97 -1.76
C GLY A 17 -1.43 14.58 -3.08
N ILE A 18 -1.53 13.72 -4.09
CA ILE A 18 -1.92 14.10 -5.45
C ILE A 18 -3.32 13.54 -5.72
N VAL A 19 -4.18 14.35 -6.35
CA VAL A 19 -5.51 13.88 -6.79
C VAL A 19 -5.32 12.83 -7.89
N VAL A 20 -5.86 11.63 -7.66
CA VAL A 20 -5.81 10.53 -8.63
C VAL A 20 -7.22 10.06 -8.96
N VAL A 21 -7.54 10.05 -10.25
CA VAL A 21 -8.84 9.60 -10.76
C VAL A 21 -8.73 8.15 -11.27
N PRO A 22 -9.62 7.23 -10.86
CA PRO A 22 -9.69 5.90 -11.45
C PRO A 22 -9.97 5.95 -12.95
N ALA A 23 -9.20 5.19 -13.72
CA ALA A 23 -9.42 5.00 -15.15
C ALA A 23 -10.45 3.87 -15.36
N ILE A 24 -11.70 4.27 -15.60
CA ILE A 24 -12.81 3.37 -15.96
C ILE A 24 -12.84 3.09 -17.47
N ASN A 25 -13.36 1.92 -17.85
CA ASN A 25 -13.73 1.53 -19.23
C ASN A 25 -12.78 1.99 -20.35
N GLY A 26 -11.73 1.20 -20.62
CA GLY A 26 -10.86 1.41 -21.79
C GLY A 26 -9.91 2.61 -21.68
N ALA A 27 -10.09 3.50 -20.70
CA ALA A 27 -9.21 4.64 -20.49
C ALA A 27 -7.76 4.20 -20.18
N SER A 28 -6.80 4.86 -20.85
CA SER A 28 -5.39 4.69 -20.55
C SER A 28 -5.05 5.35 -19.21
N TRP A 29 -4.27 4.67 -18.37
CA TRP A 29 -3.73 5.24 -17.14
C TRP A 29 -2.23 5.50 -17.34
N ARG A 30 -1.84 6.79 -17.37
CA ARG A 30 -0.46 7.22 -17.60
C ARG A 30 0.17 7.72 -16.31
N SER A 31 1.12 6.95 -15.79
CA SER A 31 1.73 7.16 -14.47
C SER A 31 2.30 8.56 -14.27
N ILE A 32 3.00 9.10 -15.27
CA ILE A 32 3.66 10.42 -15.21
C ILE A 32 2.62 11.55 -15.09
N GLU A 33 1.55 11.50 -15.88
CA GLU A 33 0.49 12.49 -15.84
C GLU A 33 -0.29 12.47 -14.52
N ARG A 34 -0.36 11.31 -13.86
CA ARG A 34 -1.12 11.12 -12.62
C ARG A 34 -0.32 11.35 -11.35
N LEU A 35 0.98 11.02 -11.35
CA LEU A 35 1.83 11.03 -10.15
C LEU A 35 3.05 11.94 -10.28
N GLY A 36 3.29 12.54 -11.44
CA GLY A 36 4.43 13.42 -11.69
C GLY A 36 5.77 12.71 -11.43
N ALA A 37 6.68 13.42 -10.75
CA ALA A 37 8.01 12.92 -10.42
C ALA A 37 8.01 11.64 -9.56
N PHE A 38 6.92 11.35 -8.84
CA PHE A 38 6.81 10.12 -8.06
C PHE A 38 6.54 8.88 -8.92
N ALA A 39 6.12 9.01 -10.17
CA ALA A 39 5.74 7.88 -11.02
C ALA A 39 6.82 6.78 -11.12
N HIS A 40 8.10 7.17 -11.07
CA HIS A 40 9.26 6.28 -11.17
C HIS A 40 9.91 5.94 -9.82
N ARG A 41 9.40 6.50 -8.72
CA ARG A 41 9.92 6.26 -7.37
C ARG A 41 9.26 5.05 -6.74
N SER A 42 9.83 4.59 -5.64
CA SER A 42 9.39 3.47 -4.83
C SER A 42 9.30 3.91 -3.37
N GLY A 43 8.51 3.23 -2.54
CA GLY A 43 8.32 3.55 -1.13
C GLY A 43 6.94 3.18 -0.61
N VAL A 44 6.40 3.96 0.32
CA VAL A 44 5.08 3.76 0.93
C VAL A 44 4.08 4.77 0.36
N TYR A 45 2.85 4.35 0.11
CA TYR A 45 1.78 5.21 -0.37
C TYR A 45 0.46 4.95 0.38
N ILE A 46 -0.35 5.99 0.47
CA ILE A 46 -1.62 6.00 1.18
C ILE A 46 -2.68 6.55 0.23
N HIS A 47 -3.78 5.82 0.05
CA HIS A 47 -4.98 6.34 -0.61
C HIS A 47 -5.92 6.87 0.47
N HIS A 48 -6.35 8.11 0.33
CA HIS A 48 -7.35 8.69 1.22
C HIS A 48 -8.39 9.50 0.44
N CYS A 49 -9.55 9.69 1.05
CA CYS A 49 -10.69 10.37 0.45
C CYS A 49 -11.58 10.90 1.56
N ASN A 50 -12.00 12.17 1.48
CA ASN A 50 -12.95 12.78 2.42
C ASN A 50 -12.61 12.56 3.91
N GLY A 51 -11.33 12.74 4.27
CA GLY A 51 -10.88 12.57 5.66
C GLY A 51 -10.73 11.12 6.12
N GLU A 52 -10.88 10.13 5.23
CA GLU A 52 -10.72 8.71 5.53
C GLU A 52 -9.52 8.09 4.79
N ILE A 53 -8.74 7.29 5.51
CA ILE A 53 -7.66 6.48 4.95
C ILE A 53 -8.26 5.18 4.40
N LEU A 54 -8.22 5.01 3.08
CA LEU A 54 -8.85 3.89 2.38
C LEU A 54 -7.91 2.69 2.26
N TYR A 55 -6.62 2.94 2.05
CA TYR A 55 -5.62 1.91 1.81
C TYR A 55 -4.21 2.40 2.07
N VAL A 56 -3.36 1.50 2.56
CA VAL A 56 -1.92 1.71 2.68
C VAL A 56 -1.20 0.60 1.93
N GLY A 57 -0.23 0.96 1.11
CA GLY A 57 0.61 -0.01 0.42
C GLY A 57 2.05 0.44 0.33
N GLN A 58 2.93 -0.50 -0.01
CA GLN A 58 4.30 -0.20 -0.40
C GLN A 58 4.63 -0.72 -1.79
N THR A 59 5.73 -0.22 -2.33
CA THR A 59 6.37 -0.75 -3.53
C THR A 59 7.87 -0.57 -3.39
N THR A 60 8.62 -1.66 -3.40
CA THR A 60 10.05 -1.68 -3.02
C THR A 60 10.92 -2.53 -3.94
N ARG A 61 10.33 -3.20 -4.94
CA ARG A 61 11.10 -4.03 -5.87
C ARG A 61 11.77 -3.13 -6.92
N GLY A 62 13.06 -3.32 -7.18
CA GLY A 62 13.70 -2.69 -8.33
C GLY A 62 13.06 -3.12 -9.66
N GLY A 63 13.16 -2.26 -10.68
CA GLY A 63 12.68 -2.51 -12.04
C GLY A 63 11.25 -2.06 -12.32
N GLN A 64 10.75 -2.41 -13.52
CA GLN A 64 9.51 -1.86 -14.08
C GLN A 64 8.30 -2.01 -13.16
N TRP A 65 8.23 -3.05 -12.33
CA TRP A 65 7.02 -3.38 -11.57
C TRP A 65 6.94 -2.84 -10.14
N GLY A 66 8.00 -2.20 -9.66
CA GLY A 66 8.08 -1.78 -8.28
C GLY A 66 8.11 -0.28 -8.06
N THR A 67 7.61 0.51 -9.01
CA THR A 67 7.38 1.95 -8.84
C THR A 67 5.96 2.29 -8.38
N PHE A 68 5.77 3.49 -7.84
CA PHE A 68 4.45 4.01 -7.52
C PHE A 68 3.54 4.04 -8.73
N GLY A 69 4.06 4.38 -9.92
CA GLY A 69 3.32 4.35 -11.17
C GLY A 69 2.67 3.00 -11.43
N GLU A 70 3.48 1.96 -11.60
CA GLU A 70 2.92 0.63 -11.92
C GLU A 70 2.04 0.08 -10.81
N ARG A 71 2.39 0.35 -9.54
CA ARG A 71 1.59 -0.16 -8.42
C ARG A 71 0.23 0.54 -8.33
N ASN A 72 0.18 1.85 -8.46
CA ASN A 72 -1.08 2.60 -8.48
C ASN A 72 -1.90 2.29 -9.72
N ARG A 73 -1.28 2.05 -10.88
CA ARG A 73 -1.99 1.59 -12.08
C ARG A 73 -2.83 0.35 -11.81
N ARG A 74 -2.26 -0.63 -11.07
CA ARG A 74 -2.97 -1.86 -10.68
C ARG A 74 -4.10 -1.64 -9.69
N HIS A 75 -4.22 -0.45 -9.08
CA HIS A 75 -5.36 -0.09 -8.24
C HIS A 75 -6.38 0.74 -9.00
N PHE A 76 -5.92 1.69 -9.81
CA PHE A 76 -6.76 2.72 -10.41
C PHE A 76 -7.22 2.41 -11.85
N GLN A 77 -6.59 1.48 -12.57
CA GLN A 77 -7.01 1.08 -13.92
C GLN A 77 -7.80 -0.22 -13.89
N LEU A 78 -9.04 -0.21 -14.41
CA LEU A 78 -9.95 -1.37 -14.37
C LEU A 78 -9.32 -2.68 -14.88
N LYS A 79 -8.68 -2.65 -16.05
CA LYS A 79 -8.03 -3.83 -16.64
C LYS A 79 -6.86 -4.32 -15.79
N ALA A 80 -5.99 -3.41 -15.34
CA ALA A 80 -4.80 -3.77 -14.57
C ALA A 80 -5.14 -4.23 -13.14
N SER A 81 -6.27 -3.76 -12.60
CA SER A 81 -6.74 -4.15 -11.27
C SER A 81 -7.48 -5.48 -11.25
N GLY A 82 -7.80 -6.05 -12.41
CA GLY A 82 -8.66 -7.22 -12.51
C GLY A 82 -10.03 -6.99 -11.87
N ASN A 83 -10.51 -5.73 -11.87
CA ASN A 83 -11.71 -5.31 -11.15
C ASN A 83 -11.71 -5.70 -9.66
N SER A 84 -10.57 -5.55 -8.99
CA SER A 84 -10.45 -5.89 -7.56
C SER A 84 -11.45 -5.12 -6.68
N LYS A 85 -11.78 -5.67 -5.49
CA LYS A 85 -12.60 -4.96 -4.49
C LYS A 85 -12.04 -3.59 -4.15
N HIS A 86 -10.72 -3.44 -4.11
CA HIS A 86 -10.09 -2.14 -3.86
C HIS A 86 -10.37 -1.16 -5.00
N HIS A 87 -10.23 -1.59 -6.25
CA HIS A 87 -10.60 -0.77 -7.41
C HIS A 87 -12.07 -0.35 -7.36
N GLN A 88 -12.98 -1.28 -7.05
CA GLN A 88 -14.41 -0.97 -6.90
C GLN A 88 -14.66 0.07 -5.80
N ARG A 89 -13.98 -0.05 -4.65
CA ARG A 89 -14.05 0.95 -3.57
C ARG A 89 -13.55 2.31 -4.02
N LEU A 90 -12.46 2.37 -4.79
CA LEU A 90 -11.95 3.62 -5.36
C LEU A 90 -12.98 4.23 -6.34
N CYS A 91 -13.55 3.44 -7.25
CA CYS A 91 -14.56 3.93 -8.19
C CYS A 91 -15.88 4.37 -7.52
N ALA A 92 -16.19 3.85 -6.32
CA ALA A 92 -17.37 4.23 -5.56
C ALA A 92 -17.22 5.55 -4.78
N GLN A 93 -16.02 6.12 -4.71
CA GLN A 93 -15.79 7.38 -4.01
C GLN A 93 -16.49 8.54 -4.72
N LYS A 94 -17.19 9.38 -3.94
CA LYS A 94 -17.86 10.60 -4.45
C LYS A 94 -16.99 11.86 -4.36
N HIS A 95 -15.88 11.78 -3.63
CA HIS A 95 -14.94 12.87 -3.44
C HIS A 95 -13.60 12.55 -4.13
N PRO A 96 -12.76 13.57 -4.40
CA PRO A 96 -11.43 13.35 -4.94
C PRO A 96 -10.62 12.39 -4.08
N ILE A 97 -10.04 11.38 -4.72
CA ILE A 97 -9.13 10.45 -4.07
C ILE A 97 -7.73 11.04 -4.14
N MET A 98 -7.07 11.08 -3.00
CA MET A 98 -5.72 11.58 -2.85
C MET A 98 -4.77 10.41 -2.65
N VAL A 99 -3.58 10.50 -3.25
CA VAL A 99 -2.49 9.55 -3.05
C VAL A 99 -1.31 10.29 -2.43
N CYS A 100 -1.07 10.04 -1.14
CA CYS A 100 0.12 10.50 -0.42
C CYS A 100 1.24 9.47 -0.60
N MET A 101 2.47 9.92 -0.85
CA MET A 101 3.61 9.04 -1.18
C MET A 101 4.86 9.48 -0.40
N PHE A 102 5.51 8.51 0.23
CA PHE A 102 6.80 8.64 0.90
C PHE A 102 7.78 7.74 0.15
N ASP A 103 8.67 8.33 -0.64
CA ASP A 103 9.66 7.53 -1.37
C ASP A 103 10.71 6.93 -0.43
N LEU A 104 11.54 6.03 -0.94
CA LEU A 104 12.54 5.32 -0.14
C LEU A 104 13.52 6.24 0.59
N ASP A 105 13.83 7.42 0.04
CA ASP A 105 14.72 8.38 0.71
C ASP A 105 14.01 9.05 1.89
N MET A 106 12.74 9.43 1.70
CA MET A 106 11.90 9.94 2.79
C MET A 106 11.70 8.88 3.87
N VAL A 107 11.39 7.64 3.48
CA VAL A 107 11.21 6.50 4.38
C VAL A 107 12.47 6.27 5.22
N ASP A 108 13.65 6.37 4.61
CA ASP A 108 14.92 6.19 5.30
C ASP A 108 15.15 7.24 6.38
N GLN A 109 14.74 8.49 6.12
CA GLN A 109 14.79 9.58 7.09
C GLN A 109 13.75 9.40 8.21
N MET A 110 12.57 8.87 7.88
CA MET A 110 11.48 8.65 8.83
C MET A 110 11.73 7.49 9.79
N VAL A 111 12.41 6.43 9.35
CA VAL A 111 12.63 5.20 10.11
C VAL A 111 14.11 5.08 10.49
N GLN A 112 14.43 5.47 11.72
CA GLN A 112 15.77 5.39 12.29
C GLN A 112 15.90 4.12 13.12
N THR A 113 16.96 3.36 12.90
CA THR A 113 17.16 2.05 13.52
C THR A 113 18.59 1.91 14.01
N SER A 114 18.78 1.26 15.16
CA SER A 114 20.12 0.96 15.68
C SER A 114 20.86 -0.13 14.86
N LEU A 115 20.15 -0.77 13.93
CA LEU A 115 20.65 -1.81 13.03
C LEU A 115 20.60 -1.32 11.57
N PRO A 116 21.47 -1.81 10.67
CA PRO A 116 21.55 -1.37 9.29
C PRO A 116 20.47 -2.04 8.42
N PHE A 117 19.20 -1.68 8.63
CA PHE A 117 18.13 -2.15 7.74
C PHE A 117 18.15 -1.39 6.41
N GLU A 118 18.08 -2.14 5.31
CA GLU A 118 17.83 -1.58 3.97
C GLU A 118 16.52 -0.78 3.92
N ARG A 119 16.46 0.22 3.04
CA ARG A 119 15.33 1.15 2.90
C ARG A 119 14.01 0.43 2.61
N GLU A 120 14.07 -0.68 1.89
CA GLU A 120 12.92 -1.53 1.56
C GLU A 120 12.33 -2.21 2.80
N HIS A 121 13.16 -2.62 3.76
CA HIS A 121 12.71 -3.18 5.02
C HIS A 121 12.08 -2.09 5.90
N LYS A 122 12.66 -0.89 5.90
CA LYS A 122 12.09 0.29 6.56
C LYS A 122 10.73 0.67 5.98
N ALA A 123 10.56 0.59 4.66
CA ALA A 123 9.28 0.82 3.99
C ALA A 123 8.21 -0.20 4.42
N LEU A 124 8.60 -1.48 4.59
CA LEU A 124 7.70 -2.50 5.12
C LEU A 124 7.28 -2.17 6.56
N MET A 125 8.21 -1.76 7.42
CA MET A 125 7.90 -1.35 8.80
C MET A 125 6.91 -0.19 8.82
N LEU A 126 7.15 0.85 8.02
CA LEU A 126 6.28 2.02 7.94
C LEU A 126 4.89 1.65 7.38
N GLU A 127 4.81 0.80 6.35
CA GLU A 127 3.54 0.29 5.83
C GLU A 127 2.74 -0.43 6.93
N GLN A 128 3.39 -1.34 7.68
CA GLN A 128 2.71 -2.08 8.74
C GLN A 128 2.29 -1.17 9.89
N LEU A 129 3.09 -0.17 10.26
CA LEU A 129 2.72 0.83 11.26
C LEU A 129 1.43 1.57 10.86
N PHE A 130 1.36 2.13 9.65
CA PHE A 130 0.18 2.83 9.17
C PHE A 130 -1.05 1.94 9.04
N ILE A 131 -0.89 0.68 8.60
CA ILE A 131 -2.00 -0.29 8.61
C ILE A 131 -2.49 -0.54 10.03
N GLY A 132 -1.58 -0.72 11.00
CA GLY A 132 -1.92 -0.95 12.40
C GLY A 132 -2.63 0.23 13.05
N MET A 133 -2.15 1.46 12.78
CA MET A 133 -2.72 2.70 13.31
C MET A 133 -4.09 3.02 12.74
N TYR A 134 -4.26 2.89 11.42
CA TYR A 134 -5.45 3.41 10.74
C TYR A 134 -6.46 2.34 10.34
N ARG A 135 -6.07 1.05 10.35
CA ARG A 135 -6.92 -0.10 9.98
C ARG A 135 -7.77 0.12 8.72
N PRO A 136 -7.15 0.58 7.61
CA PRO A 136 -7.90 0.93 6.41
C PRO A 136 -8.65 -0.28 5.84
N ILE A 137 -9.90 -0.05 5.44
CA ILE A 137 -10.78 -1.11 4.93
C ILE A 137 -10.21 -1.83 3.70
N GLY A 138 -9.42 -1.15 2.87
CA GLY A 138 -8.76 -1.73 1.71
C GLY A 138 -7.69 -2.76 2.05
N ASN A 139 -7.19 -2.78 3.29
CA ASN A 139 -6.16 -3.72 3.75
C ASN A 139 -6.74 -4.96 4.46
N SER A 140 -8.01 -4.94 4.85
CA SER A 140 -8.68 -6.03 5.59
C SER A 140 -8.66 -7.36 4.83
N ASP A 141 -8.95 -7.33 3.53
CA ASP A 141 -8.94 -8.53 2.66
C ASP A 141 -7.53 -9.15 2.57
N ARG A 142 -6.47 -8.32 2.66
CA ARG A 142 -5.06 -8.77 2.60
C ARG A 142 -4.63 -9.46 3.89
N ILE A 143 -5.10 -9.00 5.05
CA ILE A 143 -4.82 -9.64 6.34
C ILE A 143 -5.48 -11.03 6.37
N SER A 144 -6.74 -11.15 5.96
CA SER A 144 -7.44 -12.43 5.86
C SER A 144 -6.79 -13.39 4.86
N GLN A 145 -6.32 -12.91 3.70
CA GLN A 145 -5.62 -13.74 2.72
C GLN A 145 -4.24 -14.24 3.21
N LYS A 146 -3.49 -13.41 3.96
CA LYS A 146 -2.22 -13.83 4.57
C LYS A 146 -2.42 -14.87 5.68
N LEU A 147 -3.48 -14.73 6.48
CA LEU A 147 -3.85 -15.71 7.51
C LEU A 147 -4.31 -17.04 6.89
N ARG A 148 -5.11 -17.00 5.82
CA ARG A 148 -5.54 -18.22 5.09
C ARG A 148 -4.37 -18.99 4.49
N ARG A 149 -3.37 -18.30 3.92
CA ARG A 149 -2.16 -18.96 3.38
C ARG A 149 -1.27 -19.59 4.44
N ARG A 150 -1.38 -19.17 5.71
CA ARG A 150 -0.66 -19.77 6.84
C ARG A 150 -1.39 -20.95 7.49
N GLY A 151 -2.70 -21.08 7.28
CA GLY A 151 -3.49 -22.23 7.75
C GLY A 151 -3.60 -23.38 6.75
N GLN A 152 -2.86 -23.34 5.65
CA GLN A 152 -2.95 -24.31 4.54
C GLN A 152 -1.63 -25.04 4.28
N GLY A 153 -0.64 -24.90 5.17
CA GLY A 153 0.51 -25.79 5.30
C GLY A 153 0.43 -26.41 6.69
N ASP A 154 0.54 -27.74 6.75
CA ASP A 154 0.49 -28.61 7.94
C ASP A 154 -0.91 -28.96 8.46
N ILE A 155 -1.68 -29.71 7.67
CA ILE A 155 -2.34 -30.94 8.17
C ILE A 155 -2.41 -31.94 7.00
N ASP A 156 -1.28 -32.54 6.65
CA ASP A 156 -1.31 -33.86 6.00
C ASP A 156 -1.43 -34.90 7.12
N GLY A 157 -2.42 -35.77 6.98
CA GLY A 157 -2.74 -36.80 7.94
C GLY A 157 -1.65 -37.85 8.04
N ASP A 158 -1.38 -38.27 9.27
CA ASP A 158 -1.34 -39.68 9.63
C ASP A 158 -1.44 -39.81 11.14
N SER A 159 -2.36 -40.66 11.60
CA SER A 159 -2.32 -41.46 12.83
C SER A 159 -1.99 -40.71 14.14
N ILE A 160 -2.87 -40.70 15.14
CA ILE A 160 -2.91 -41.77 16.14
C ILE A 160 -4.28 -41.85 16.80
N THR A 161 -4.85 -43.04 16.66
CA THR A 161 -5.93 -43.66 17.40
C THR A 161 -5.62 -43.75 18.90
N GLN A 162 -6.64 -43.49 19.73
CA GLN A 162 -6.85 -44.05 21.08
C GLN A 162 -5.63 -44.36 21.97
N LEU A 163 -5.47 -43.60 23.06
CA LEU A 163 -5.54 -44.07 24.46
C LEU A 163 -5.49 -42.86 25.41
#